data_AF-A0A7L5BE38-F1
#
_entry.id   AF-A0A7L5BE38-F1
#
_cell.length_a   1.000
_cell.length_b   1.000
_cell.length_c   1.000
_cell.angle_alpha   90.00
_cell.angle_beta   90.00
_cell.angle_gamma   90.00
#
_symmetry.space_group_name_H-M   'P 1'
#
loop_
_entity.id
_entity.type
_entity.pdbx_description
1 polymer ?
#
loop_
_entity_poly.entity_id
_entity_poly.type
_entity_poly.pdbx_seq_one_letter_code
_entity_poly.pdbx_strand_id
1 'polypeptide(L)' 'MTARMDKILAAKRHIEGRLGDIIEKNFDESGGALEAAGTFTALLEAYRAVEIAEIGEKQAERDENMASYTRNIMGIDK' A
#
# COMPACT_ATOMS: atom_id res chain seq x y z
N MET A 1 14.75 -3.06 -2.98
CA MET A 1 13.50 -2.61 -2.33
C MET A 1 13.86 -1.54 -1.32
N THR A 2 13.25 -0.35 -1.40
CA THR A 2 13.57 0.77 -0.52
C THR A 2 12.94 0.57 0.87
N ALA A 3 13.56 1.10 1.92
CA ALA A 3 13.01 1.04 3.28
C ALA A 3 11.62 1.74 3.40
N ARG A 4 11.24 2.53 2.39
CA ARG A 4 9.92 3.16 2.28
C ARG A 4 8.89 2.21 1.67
N MET A 5 9.24 1.47 0.60
CA MET A 5 8.38 0.43 0.03
C MET A 5 8.04 -0.65 1.06
N ASP A 6 9.00 -1.06 1.88
CA ASP A 6 8.78 -2.05 2.95
C ASP A 6 7.71 -1.59 3.95
N LYS A 7 7.72 -0.30 4.31
CA LYS A 7 6.72 0.31 5.22
C LYS A 7 5.33 0.35 4.58
N ILE A 8 5.25 0.64 3.27
CA ILE A 8 3.99 0.65 2.52
C ILE A 8 3.39 -0.77 2.47
N LEU A 9 4.21 -1.77 2.18
CA LEU A 9 3.77 -3.18 2.16
C LEU A 9 3.34 -3.66 3.55
N ALA A 10 4.06 -3.26 4.60
CA ALA A 10 3.66 -3.58 5.98
C ALA A 10 2.32 -2.94 6.36
N ALA A 11 2.12 -1.65 6.02
CA ALA A 11 0.85 -0.96 6.23
C ALA A 11 -0.30 -1.64 5.48
N LYS A 12 -0.07 -2.04 4.22
CA LYS A 12 -1.07 -2.75 3.41
C LYS A 12 -1.56 -4.03 4.08
N ARG A 13 -0.63 -4.90 4.48
CA ARG A 13 -0.93 -6.17 5.17
C ARG A 13 -1.69 -5.96 6.47
N HIS A 14 -1.33 -4.92 7.23
CA HIS A 14 -2.04 -4.60 8.46
C HIS A 14 -3.50 -4.21 8.20
N ILE A 15 -3.76 -3.38 7.18
CA ILE A 15 -5.11 -2.97 6.80
C ILE A 15 -5.92 -4.15 6.26
N GLU A 16 -5.31 -5.00 5.41
CA GLU A 16 -5.94 -6.21 4.88
C GLU A 16 -6.37 -7.16 6.01
N GLY A 17 -5.49 -7.40 7.00
CA GLY A 17 -5.82 -8.21 8.18
C GLY A 17 -6.99 -7.63 8.97
N ARG A 18 -6.96 -6.33 9.26
CA ARG A 18 -8.05 -5.62 9.96
C ARG A 18 -9.38 -5.73 9.22
N LEU A 19 -9.38 -5.59 7.90
CA LEU A 19 -10.59 -5.74 7.08
C LEU A 19 -11.12 -7.18 7.12
N GLY A 20 -10.23 -8.17 7.01
CA GLY A 20 -10.56 -9.60 7.15
C GLY A 20 -11.22 -9.90 8.49
N ASP A 21 -10.61 -9.47 9.59
CA ASP A 21 -11.13 -9.65 10.95
C ASP A 21 -12.56 -9.07 11.09
N ILE A 22 -12.81 -7.90 10.51
CA ILE A 22 -14.13 -7.26 10.56
C ILE A 22 -15.15 -8.05 9.73
N ILE A 23 -14.76 -8.56 8.56
CA ILE A 23 -15.63 -9.34 7.70
C ILE A 23 -15.99 -10.67 8.37
N GLU A 24 -15.01 -11.39 8.90
CA GLU A 24 -15.20 -12.66 9.62
C GLU A 24 -16.13 -12.47 10.81
N LYS A 25 -15.85 -11.48 11.67
CA LYS A 25 -16.72 -11.20 12.83
C LYS A 25 -18.14 -10.80 12.44
N ASN A 26 -18.32 -10.03 11.37
CA ASN A 26 -19.66 -9.68 10.89
C ASN A 26 -20.42 -10.90 10.35
N PHE A 27 -19.72 -11.85 9.75
CA PHE A 27 -20.30 -13.09 9.23
C PHE A 27 -20.67 -14.06 10.35
N ASP A 28 -19.75 -14.29 11.29
CA ASP A 28 -19.88 -15.29 12.36
C ASP A 28 -20.75 -14.82 13.53
N GLU A 29 -20.69 -13.54 13.91
CA GLU A 29 -21.34 -13.03 15.13
C GLU A 29 -22.72 -12.39 14.88
N SER A 30 -23.32 -12.58 13.69
CA SER A 30 -24.69 -12.17 13.33
C SER A 30 -25.18 -10.86 13.97
N GLY A 31 -24.39 -9.79 13.84
CA GLY A 31 -24.79 -8.42 14.20
C GLY A 31 -24.16 -7.81 15.46
N GLY A 32 -23.23 -8.49 16.14
CA GLY A 32 -22.61 -7.98 17.38
C GLY A 32 -21.26 -7.25 17.22
N ALA A 33 -20.50 -7.52 16.16
CA ALA A 33 -19.14 -7.01 15.99
C ALA A 33 -19.10 -5.60 15.40
N LEU A 34 -19.76 -4.66 16.08
CA LEU A 34 -19.70 -3.26 15.73
C LEU A 34 -18.35 -2.68 16.22
N GLU A 35 -17.35 -2.70 15.34
CA GLU A 35 -16.38 -1.60 15.35
C GLU A 35 -17.16 -0.28 15.28
N ALA A 36 -16.56 0.81 15.79
CA ALA A 36 -17.19 2.13 15.75
C ALA A 36 -17.69 2.44 14.32
N ALA A 37 -18.86 3.09 14.23
CA ALA A 37 -19.42 3.49 12.95
C ALA A 37 -18.36 4.29 12.15
N GLY A 38 -18.12 3.88 10.90
CA GLY A 38 -17.13 4.49 10.03
C GLY A 38 -15.74 3.85 10.05
N THR A 39 -15.41 2.93 10.97
CA THR A 39 -14.10 2.26 10.96
C THR A 39 -13.86 1.45 9.69
N PHE A 40 -14.86 0.73 9.21
CA PHE A 40 -14.73 -0.04 7.97
C PHE A 40 -14.44 0.88 6.76
N THR A 41 -15.16 1.99 6.66
CA THR A 41 -14.92 3.01 5.63
C THR A 41 -13.52 3.61 5.73
N ALA A 42 -13.07 3.96 6.94
CA ALA A 42 -11.73 4.49 7.15
C ALA A 42 -10.63 3.47 6.77
N LEU A 43 -10.85 2.17 7.01
CA LEU A 43 -9.94 1.12 6.57
C LEU A 43 -9.92 0.97 5.05
N LEU A 44 -11.05 1.09 4.37
CA LEU A 44 -11.11 1.10 2.89
C LEU A 44 -10.38 2.31 2.30
N GLU A 45 -10.58 3.49 2.88
CA GLU A 45 -9.88 4.72 2.47
C GLU A 45 -8.37 4.60 2.69
N ALA A 46 -7.97 4.07 3.85
CA ALA A 46 -6.56 3.82 4.16
C ALA A 46 -5.95 2.79 3.19
N TYR A 47 -6.67 1.72 2.88
CA TYR A 47 -6.23 0.72 1.91
C TYR A 47 -6.00 1.37 0.54
N ARG A 48 -6.93 2.20 0.08
CA ARG A 48 -6.82 2.92 -1.19
C ARG A 48 -5.65 3.90 -1.21
N ALA A 49 -5.41 4.62 -0.12
CA ALA A 49 -4.26 5.52 0.00
C ALA A 49 -2.93 4.76 -0.08
N VAL A 50 -2.85 3.57 0.52
CA VAL A 50 -1.67 2.70 0.44
C VAL A 50 -1.44 2.18 -0.98
N GLU A 51 -2.49 1.81 -1.72
CA GLU A 51 -2.35 1.43 -3.14
C GLU A 51 -1.78 2.57 -4.00
N ILE A 52 -2.25 3.79 -3.78
CA ILE A 52 -1.74 4.98 -4.49
C ILE A 52 -0.25 5.19 -4.18
N ALA A 53 0.13 5.07 -2.91
CA ALA A 53 1.53 5.18 -2.49
C ALA A 53 2.41 4.08 -3.13
N GLU A 54 1.93 2.84 -3.17
CA GLU A 54 2.62 1.71 -3.81
C GLU A 54 2.85 1.97 -5.31
N ILE A 55 1.85 2.49 -6.03
CA ILE A 55 1.96 2.87 -7.44
C ILE A 55 3.01 3.98 -7.61
N GLY A 56 2.97 5.02 -6.77
CA GLY A 56 3.92 6.13 -6.82
C GLY A 56 5.37 5.69 -6.64
N GLU A 57 5.64 4.80 -5.68
CA GLU A 57 7.00 4.27 -5.46
C GLU A 57 7.47 3.40 -6.64
N LYS A 58 6.60 2.56 -7.20
CA LYS A 58 6.95 1.76 -8.39
C LYS A 58 7.24 2.64 -9.60
N GLN A 59 6.53 3.75 -9.75
CA GLN A 59 6.80 4.71 -10.83
C GLN A 59 8.12 5.44 -10.60
N ALA A 60 8.39 5.89 -9.38
CA ALA A 60 9.68 6.52 -9.04
C ALA A 60 10.87 5.60 -9.32
N GLU A 61 10.76 4.31 -8.96
CA GLU A 61 11.79 3.30 -9.26
C GLU A 61 11.98 3.13 -10.77
N ARG A 62 10.90 3.16 -11.57
CA ARG A 62 11.00 3.11 -13.04
C ARG A 62 11.69 4.34 -13.62
N ASP A 63 11.35 5.53 -13.12
CA ASP A 63 11.90 6.79 -13.60
C ASP A 63 13.40 6.90 -13.28
N GLU A 64 13.81 6.48 -12.07
CA GLU A 64 15.24 6.37 -11.72
C GLU A 64 15.98 5.39 -12.61
N ASN A 65 15.41 4.21 -12.86
CA ASN A 65 16.01 3.20 -13.73
C ASN A 65 16.16 3.71 -15.17
N MET A 66 15.15 4.41 -15.72
CA MET A 66 15.28 5.05 -17.02
C MET A 66 16.34 6.15 -17.04
N ALA A 67 16.36 7.03 -16.03
CA ALA A 67 17.35 8.10 -15.94
C ALA A 67 18.79 7.57 -15.83
N SER A 68 19.00 6.47 -15.10
CA SER A 68 20.29 5.78 -15.03
C SER A 68 20.68 5.17 -16.38
N TYR A 69 19.74 4.50 -17.05
CA TYR A 69 19.95 3.92 -18.37
C TYR A 69 20.34 4.99 -19.41
N THR A 70 19.64 6.12 -19.42
CA THR A 70 19.93 7.25 -20.31
C THR A 70 21.32 7.85 -20.05
N ARG A 71 21.71 8.04 -18.79
CA ARG A 71 23.06 8.54 -18.43
C ARG A 71 24.17 7.59 -18.88
N ASN A 72 23.99 6.29 -18.69
CA ASN A 72 24.93 5.26 -19.12
C ASN A 72 25.10 5.24 -20.65
N ILE A 73 24.01 5.41 -21.42
CA ILE A 73 24.06 5.44 -22.88
C ILE A 73 24.70 6.74 -23.41
N MET A 74 24.45 7.86 -22.76
CA MET A 74 25.03 9.15 -23.15
C MET A 74 26.50 9.30 -22.72
N GLY A 75 27.08 8.31 -22.03
CA GLY A 75 28.49 8.32 -21.61
C GLY A 75 28.83 9.41 -20.61
N ILE A 76 27.83 9.91 -19.87
CA ILE A 76 27.97 11.03 -18.92
C ILE A 76 28.70 10.58 -17.64
N ASP A 77 28.71 9.29 -17.33
CA ASP A 77 29.35 8.69 -16.15
C ASP A 77 30.74 8.06 -16.46
N LYS A 78 31.53 8.64 -17.39
CA LYS A 78 32.95 8.27 -17.62
C LYS A 78 33.93 9.30 -17.06
#